data_AF-A0A9W6WYK7-F1
#
_entry.id   AF-A0A9W6WYK7-F1
#
_cell.length_a   1.000
_cell.length_b   1.000
_cell.length_c   1.000
_cell.angle_alpha   90.00
_cell.angle_beta   90.00
_cell.angle_gamma   90.00
#
_symmetry.space_group_name_H-M   'P 1'
#
loop_
_entity.id
_entity.type
_entity.pdbx_description
1 polymer ?
#
loop_
_entity_poly.entity_id
_entity_poly.type
_entity_poly.pdbx_seq_one_letter_code
_entity_poly.pdbx_strand_id
1 'polypeptide(L)'
;MKVSAVAECSTSQEPAYVLVPISSLPTIDLSKSVGAELLPQRLDAFIFYSVERFNKALMLASVVSLCMNIAVVVVTESTGQCLSLISLVLGLSIIIGGICTLRFDIVRLALRTFEFWSFFVILSLTSIMYAAFVGDLRIPRILLDWCACLEAVFLDAQVHNLRNHVIGIVVAIAPVSVMLIWSMLGRIYGGTSFTILTYENHNGHFNLSTLDIMGNGLVTLILLFIKIGYRKRQVLRSDFSGTRVDCAILRVGLKMELIPTQSGRRQSRIYSSMKSCQAVGAGPLSVRPRIIQKVTSVDINTVFVSNYVIFPIKSTAHVQISVTVLILIYAVGITGLLLSLMVIVSEWSPAAAITSSTPQVQTYSWISLACTIAFVTPFAALYHRELLRMLIFSFDFAFYSFQITSSNVCVASLYRWNSSHNIAMVVWWIWAHWALTIEALTPVMRKKLCLRLFYAGPVIALVLIIHVTIVSGIFFMQNVNLPDVIIWEGTVWRHYVKVSVLPYYFSRVVTLLLWCLRLVWRLSKASDGDMALIRAAASYESCFVNVEPPHALQSLAPSSSRLVSVAPYNPPAGPAL
;
A
#
# COMPACT_ATOMS: atom_id res chain seq x y z
N MET A 1 39.29 9.55 -41.49
CA MET A 1 38.19 10.54 -41.31
C MET A 1 38.53 11.37 -40.09
N LYS A 2 38.86 12.66 -40.28
CA LYS A 2 39.34 13.58 -39.24
C LYS A 2 38.23 13.83 -38.22
N VAL A 3 38.49 13.52 -36.95
CA VAL A 3 37.69 13.99 -35.82
C VAL A 3 38.07 15.46 -35.60
N SER A 4 37.30 16.35 -36.21
CA SER A 4 37.39 17.78 -35.96
C SER A 4 37.05 18.06 -34.50
N ALA A 5 37.93 18.82 -33.85
CA ALA A 5 37.70 19.40 -32.54
C ALA A 5 36.40 20.23 -32.57
N VAL A 6 35.37 19.70 -31.90
CA VAL A 6 34.18 20.47 -31.55
C VAL A 6 34.61 21.43 -30.45
N ALA A 7 34.51 22.72 -30.73
CA ALA A 7 34.77 23.78 -29.79
C ALA A 7 33.98 23.54 -28.49
N GLU A 8 34.68 23.54 -27.36
CA GLU A 8 34.11 23.65 -26.01
C GLU A 8 33.43 25.02 -25.89
N CYS A 9 32.25 25.17 -26.48
CA CYS A 9 31.32 26.19 -26.03
C CYS A 9 30.96 25.79 -24.59
N SER A 10 31.26 26.66 -23.63
CA SER A 10 30.89 26.53 -22.22
C SER A 10 29.36 26.58 -22.09
N THR A 11 28.69 25.53 -22.56
CA THR A 11 27.27 25.30 -22.33
C THR A 11 27.11 25.13 -20.84
N SER A 12 26.43 26.07 -20.20
CA SER A 12 26.06 26.00 -18.79
C SER A 12 25.45 24.62 -18.53
N GLN A 13 26.20 23.75 -17.85
CA GLN A 13 25.76 22.39 -17.60
C GLN A 13 24.48 22.44 -16.79
N GLU A 14 23.41 21.86 -17.34
CA GLU A 14 22.12 21.84 -16.70
C GLU A 14 22.19 21.02 -15.41
N PRO A 15 21.58 21.49 -14.30
CA PRO A 15 21.62 20.77 -13.05
C PRO A 15 20.89 19.42 -13.20
N ALA A 16 21.62 18.34 -12.92
CA ALA A 16 21.12 16.98 -12.95
C ALA A 16 20.97 16.43 -11.53
N TYR A 17 19.87 15.74 -11.26
CA TYR A 17 19.55 15.18 -9.95
C TYR A 17 19.52 13.66 -9.96
N VAL A 18 19.87 13.06 -8.83
CA VAL A 18 19.70 11.63 -8.56
C VAL A 18 18.94 11.44 -7.25
N LEU A 19 18.14 10.38 -7.16
CA LEU A 19 17.42 10.02 -5.93
C LEU A 19 18.34 9.16 -5.05
N VAL A 20 18.54 9.59 -3.81
CA VAL A 20 19.39 8.92 -2.82
C VAL A 20 18.58 8.67 -1.54
N PRO A 21 18.80 7.58 -0.80
CA PRO A 21 18.21 7.39 0.52
C PRO A 21 18.49 8.55 1.48
N ILE A 22 17.49 8.97 2.25
CA ILE A 22 17.63 10.04 3.27
C ILE A 22 18.55 9.60 4.41
N SER A 23 18.40 8.35 4.86
CA SER A 23 19.10 7.80 6.01
C SER A 23 19.87 6.54 5.66
N SER A 24 20.89 6.22 6.47
CA SER A 24 21.57 4.93 6.41
C SER A 24 20.56 3.81 6.63
N LEU A 25 20.53 2.87 5.69
CA LEU A 25 19.64 1.73 5.74
C LEU A 25 20.04 0.76 6.86
N PRO A 26 19.05 0.15 7.55
CA PRO A 26 19.35 -0.77 8.64
C PRO A 26 20.06 -2.03 8.11
N THR A 27 20.88 -2.62 8.97
CA THR A 27 21.36 -3.99 8.80
C THR A 27 20.31 -4.95 9.36
N ILE A 28 20.12 -6.08 8.66
CA ILE A 28 19.12 -7.10 9.00
C ILE A 28 19.85 -8.43 9.14
N ASP A 29 19.55 -9.17 10.20
CA ASP A 29 20.01 -10.55 10.38
C ASP A 29 18.95 -11.52 9.83
N LEU A 30 19.22 -12.11 8.67
CA LEU A 30 18.29 -13.06 8.05
C LEU A 30 18.41 -14.48 8.64
N SER A 31 19.36 -14.74 9.52
CA SER A 31 19.49 -16.08 10.13
C SER A 31 18.37 -16.39 11.13
N LYS A 32 17.68 -15.37 11.63
CA LYS A 32 16.66 -15.47 12.69
C LYS A 32 15.25 -15.58 12.10
N SER A 33 14.60 -16.73 12.31
CA SER A 33 13.16 -16.87 12.06
C SER A 33 12.36 -16.54 13.32
N VAL A 34 11.10 -16.17 13.15
CA VAL A 34 10.16 -15.96 14.25
C VAL A 34 9.98 -17.25 15.05
N GLY A 35 9.88 -18.40 14.37
CA GLY A 35 9.81 -19.72 15.02
C GLY A 35 11.02 -20.00 15.91
N ALA A 36 12.24 -19.73 15.43
CA ALA A 36 13.46 -20.02 16.18
C ALA A 36 13.66 -19.11 17.40
N GLU A 37 13.12 -17.90 17.39
CA GLU A 37 13.20 -16.95 18.52
C GLU A 37 12.06 -17.14 19.53
N LEU A 38 10.87 -17.57 19.10
CA LEU A 38 9.69 -17.71 19.97
C LEU A 38 9.44 -19.12 20.48
N LEU A 39 9.88 -20.16 19.75
CA LEU A 39 9.59 -21.56 20.08
C LEU A 39 10.84 -22.29 20.58
N PRO A 40 10.67 -23.33 21.42
CA PRO A 40 11.76 -24.23 21.76
C PRO A 40 12.38 -24.87 20.51
N GLN A 41 13.70 -25.03 20.48
CA GLN A 41 14.45 -25.53 19.32
C GLN A 41 13.91 -26.86 18.75
N ARG A 42 13.42 -27.76 19.63
CA ARG A 42 12.82 -29.03 19.20
C ARG A 42 11.53 -28.84 18.41
N LEU A 43 10.69 -27.88 18.83
CA LEU A 43 9.41 -27.60 18.19
C LEU A 43 9.61 -26.85 16.87
N ASP A 44 10.52 -25.87 16.84
CA ASP A 44 10.92 -25.17 15.60
C ASP A 44 11.46 -26.17 14.55
N ALA A 45 12.37 -27.06 14.94
CA ALA A 45 12.91 -28.08 14.06
C ALA A 45 11.82 -29.06 13.57
N PHE A 46 10.90 -29.46 14.45
CA PHE A 46 9.77 -30.32 14.07
C PHE A 46 8.83 -29.64 13.07
N ILE A 47 8.46 -28.38 13.30
CA ILE A 47 7.60 -27.61 12.39
C ILE A 47 8.30 -27.43 11.05
N PHE A 48 9.57 -27.01 11.05
CA PHE A 48 10.36 -26.83 9.84
C PHE A 48 10.43 -28.12 9.01
N TYR A 49 10.79 -29.24 9.64
CA TYR A 49 10.86 -30.54 8.97
C TYR A 49 9.48 -30.99 8.46
N SER A 50 8.42 -30.76 9.22
CA SER A 50 7.05 -31.11 8.80
C SER A 50 6.60 -30.29 7.60
N VAL A 51 6.86 -28.97 7.60
CA VAL A 51 6.53 -28.09 6.49
C VAL A 51 7.30 -28.48 5.24
N GLU A 52 8.59 -28.77 5.36
CA GLU A 52 9.43 -29.18 4.23
C GLU A 52 8.99 -30.53 3.66
N ARG A 53 8.80 -31.54 4.52
CA ARG A 53 8.41 -32.90 4.13
C ARG A 53 7.02 -32.95 3.48
N PHE A 54 6.07 -32.18 4.01
CA PHE A 54 4.68 -32.21 3.57
C PHE A 54 4.27 -30.99 2.72
N ASN A 55 5.22 -30.19 2.23
CA ASN A 55 4.97 -28.91 1.56
C ASN A 55 3.89 -29.01 0.46
N LYS A 56 3.98 -30.01 -0.43
CA LYS A 56 2.99 -30.19 -1.51
C LYS A 56 1.59 -30.48 -0.99
N ALA A 57 1.47 -31.32 0.04
CA ALA A 57 0.20 -31.65 0.66
C ALA A 57 -0.39 -30.45 1.42
N LEU A 58 0.44 -29.70 2.14
CA LEU A 58 0.05 -28.47 2.84
C LEU A 58 -0.41 -27.39 1.86
N MET A 59 0.27 -27.22 0.72
CA MET A 59 -0.14 -26.30 -0.33
C MET A 59 -1.48 -26.72 -0.95
N LEU A 60 -1.69 -28.02 -1.23
CA LEU A 60 -2.97 -28.51 -1.71
C LEU A 60 -4.09 -28.28 -0.68
N ALA A 61 -3.83 -28.61 0.59
CA ALA A 61 -4.76 -28.37 1.69
C ALA A 61 -5.11 -26.88 1.83
N SER A 62 -4.14 -25.99 1.64
CA SER A 62 -4.35 -24.54 1.63
C SER A 62 -5.24 -24.08 0.48
N VAL A 63 -5.01 -24.58 -0.74
CA VAL A 63 -5.87 -24.29 -1.90
C VAL A 63 -7.30 -24.78 -1.65
N VAL A 64 -7.46 -26.00 -1.15
CA VAL A 64 -8.78 -26.55 -0.79
C VAL A 64 -9.45 -25.70 0.31
N SER A 65 -8.71 -25.32 1.35
CA SER A 65 -9.18 -24.44 2.42
C SER A 65 -9.65 -23.08 1.89
N LEU A 66 -8.92 -22.51 0.92
CA LEU A 66 -9.27 -21.25 0.27
C LEU A 66 -10.55 -21.37 -0.58
N CYS A 67 -10.71 -22.46 -1.35
CA CYS A 67 -11.95 -22.75 -2.07
C CYS A 67 -13.13 -22.95 -1.11
N MET A 68 -12.90 -23.64 0.02
CA MET A 68 -13.90 -23.80 1.06
C MET A 68 -14.29 -22.46 1.69
N ASN A 69 -13.39 -21.47 1.78
CA ASN A 69 -13.73 -20.14 2.28
C ASN A 69 -14.82 -19.48 1.42
N ILE A 70 -14.67 -19.57 0.09
CA ILE A 70 -15.72 -19.12 -0.84
C ILE A 70 -17.03 -19.86 -0.58
N ALA A 71 -16.97 -21.19 -0.41
CA ALA A 71 -18.15 -22.00 -0.15
C ALA A 71 -18.85 -21.63 1.17
N VAL A 72 -18.11 -21.43 2.27
CA VAL A 72 -18.64 -21.08 3.60
C VAL A 72 -19.50 -19.83 3.58
N VAL A 73 -19.16 -18.85 2.73
CA VAL A 73 -19.94 -17.61 2.56
C VAL A 73 -21.26 -17.85 1.81
N VAL A 74 -21.28 -18.82 0.89
CA VAL A 74 -22.38 -19.03 -0.08
C VAL A 74 -23.41 -20.04 0.42
N VAL A 75 -23.00 -21.05 1.20
CA VAL A 75 -23.87 -22.14 1.66
C VAL A 75 -24.74 -21.77 2.85
N THR A 76 -25.71 -22.63 3.18
CA THR A 76 -26.56 -22.50 4.37
C THR A 76 -25.75 -22.50 5.66
N GLU A 77 -26.32 -21.94 6.73
CA GLU A 77 -25.68 -21.78 8.03
C GLU A 77 -25.07 -23.09 8.58
N SER A 78 -25.86 -24.17 8.66
CA SER A 78 -25.40 -25.47 9.17
C SER A 78 -24.26 -26.07 8.35
N THR A 79 -24.37 -26.01 7.01
CA THR A 79 -23.32 -26.48 6.10
C THR A 79 -22.07 -25.61 6.23
N GLY A 80 -22.24 -24.30 6.35
CA GLY A 80 -21.17 -23.32 6.49
C GLY A 80 -20.38 -23.51 7.78
N GLN A 81 -21.05 -23.84 8.89
CA GLN A 81 -20.42 -24.18 10.17
C GLN A 81 -19.60 -25.47 10.10
N CYS A 82 -20.07 -26.50 9.39
CA CYS A 82 -19.28 -27.72 9.20
C CYS A 82 -18.07 -27.48 8.29
N LEU A 83 -18.27 -26.80 7.16
CA LEU A 83 -17.21 -26.46 6.22
C LEU A 83 -16.17 -25.50 6.84
N SER A 84 -16.57 -24.59 7.73
CA SER A 84 -15.64 -23.68 8.40
C SER A 84 -14.67 -24.44 9.31
N LEU A 85 -15.16 -25.47 10.02
CA LEU A 85 -14.32 -26.33 10.87
C LEU A 85 -13.36 -27.18 10.05
N ILE A 86 -13.83 -27.78 8.95
CA ILE A 86 -12.95 -28.54 8.05
C ILE A 86 -11.88 -27.62 7.45
N SER A 87 -12.29 -26.45 6.95
CA SER A 87 -11.37 -25.46 6.39
C SER A 87 -10.39 -24.91 7.42
N LEU A 88 -10.81 -24.77 8.69
CA LEU A 88 -9.93 -24.39 9.79
C LEU A 88 -8.80 -25.40 9.97
N VAL A 89 -9.10 -26.69 10.04
CA VAL A 89 -8.09 -27.75 10.22
C VAL A 89 -7.12 -27.79 9.04
N LEU A 90 -7.65 -27.69 7.82
CA LEU A 90 -6.82 -27.69 6.60
C LEU A 90 -5.89 -26.47 6.51
N GLY A 91 -6.37 -25.29 6.92
CA GLY A 91 -5.60 -24.05 6.83
C GLY A 91 -4.66 -23.78 8.02
N LEU A 92 -4.91 -24.36 9.20
CA LEU A 92 -4.14 -24.05 10.41
C LEU A 92 -2.65 -24.42 10.27
N SER A 93 -2.37 -25.57 9.68
CA SER A 93 -1.01 -26.08 9.53
C SER A 93 -0.13 -25.17 8.66
N ILE A 94 -0.66 -24.65 7.55
CA ILE A 94 0.10 -23.77 6.66
C ILE A 94 0.35 -22.40 7.29
N ILE A 95 -0.61 -21.84 8.03
CA ILE A 95 -0.43 -20.53 8.69
C ILE A 95 0.60 -20.63 9.81
N ILE A 96 0.56 -21.69 10.62
CA ILE A 96 1.58 -21.90 11.66
C ILE A 96 2.96 -22.03 11.02
N GLY A 97 3.07 -22.84 9.96
CA GLY A 97 4.31 -22.97 9.19
C GLY A 97 4.80 -21.64 8.64
N GLY A 98 3.91 -20.89 7.99
CA GLY A 98 4.18 -19.59 7.40
C GLY A 98 4.67 -18.56 8.43
N ILE A 99 3.97 -18.41 9.55
CA ILE A 99 4.40 -17.50 10.63
C ILE A 99 5.76 -17.92 11.20
N CYS A 100 6.01 -19.21 11.39
CA CYS A 100 7.29 -19.70 11.91
C CYS A 100 8.46 -19.42 10.96
N THR A 101 8.23 -19.39 9.64
CA THR A 101 9.28 -19.13 8.63
C THR A 101 9.57 -17.66 8.40
N LEU A 102 8.76 -16.74 8.94
CA LEU A 102 9.01 -15.30 8.81
C LEU A 102 10.36 -14.91 9.42
N ARG A 103 11.10 -14.01 8.75
CA ARG A 103 12.34 -13.45 9.29
C ARG A 103 12.07 -12.41 10.37
N PHE A 104 12.58 -12.64 11.57
CA PHE A 104 12.26 -11.88 12.78
C PHE A 104 12.59 -10.38 12.64
N ASP A 105 13.79 -10.04 12.15
CA ASP A 105 14.21 -8.64 12.02
C ASP A 105 13.37 -7.87 10.99
N ILE A 106 12.93 -8.52 9.90
CA ILE A 106 12.06 -7.90 8.90
C ILE A 106 10.67 -7.67 9.51
N VAL A 107 10.12 -8.65 10.24
CA VAL A 107 8.85 -8.49 10.96
C VAL A 107 8.94 -7.32 11.95
N ARG A 108 9.99 -7.27 12.77
CA ARG A 108 10.22 -6.18 13.73
C ARG A 108 10.27 -4.81 13.04
N LEU A 109 10.89 -4.74 11.86
CA LEU A 109 10.97 -3.50 11.09
C LEU A 109 9.61 -3.14 10.46
N ALA A 110 8.87 -4.12 9.94
CA ALA A 110 7.52 -3.94 9.40
C ALA A 110 6.53 -3.46 10.47
N LEU A 111 6.60 -4.01 11.69
CA LEU A 111 5.79 -3.60 12.86
C LEU A 111 6.03 -2.13 13.27
N ARG A 112 7.15 -1.52 12.90
CA ARG A 112 7.42 -0.10 13.15
C ARG A 112 6.84 0.81 12.06
N THR A 113 6.32 0.25 10.98
CA THR A 113 5.76 1.02 9.88
C THR A 113 4.29 1.33 10.12
N PHE A 114 3.87 2.55 9.75
CA PHE A 114 2.45 2.90 9.72
C PHE A 114 1.63 1.99 8.79
N GLU A 115 2.22 1.52 7.67
CA GLU A 115 1.48 0.67 6.72
C GLU A 115 0.97 -0.59 7.40
N PHE A 116 1.80 -1.24 8.21
CA PHE A 116 1.42 -2.38 9.02
C PHE A 116 0.24 -2.04 9.95
N TRP A 117 0.35 -0.99 10.78
CA TRP A 117 -0.70 -0.65 11.75
C TRP A 117 -2.01 -0.26 11.10
N SER A 118 -1.96 0.49 9.99
CA SER A 118 -3.16 0.84 9.23
C SER A 118 -3.86 -0.39 8.69
N PHE A 119 -3.11 -1.35 8.12
CA PHE A 119 -3.67 -2.61 7.64
C PHE A 119 -4.22 -3.44 8.80
N PHE A 120 -3.47 -3.56 9.90
CA PHE A 120 -3.86 -4.31 11.09
C PHE A 120 -5.17 -3.81 11.69
N VAL A 121 -5.34 -2.49 11.84
CA VAL A 121 -6.57 -1.89 12.37
C VAL A 121 -7.75 -2.15 11.45
N ILE A 122 -7.60 -1.92 10.14
CA ILE A 122 -8.66 -2.16 9.15
C ILE A 122 -9.06 -3.64 9.12
N LEU A 123 -8.07 -4.54 9.06
CA LEU A 123 -8.29 -5.97 9.07
C LEU A 123 -9.01 -6.43 10.35
N SER A 124 -8.53 -5.97 11.51
CA SER A 124 -9.11 -6.36 12.81
C SER A 124 -10.52 -5.84 12.96
N LEU A 125 -10.79 -4.57 12.64
CA LEU A 125 -12.13 -4.01 12.68
C LEU A 125 -13.08 -4.77 11.75
N THR A 126 -12.66 -5.05 10.51
CA THR A 126 -13.47 -5.80 9.54
C THR A 126 -13.76 -7.22 10.04
N SER A 127 -12.75 -7.89 10.60
CA SER A 127 -12.88 -9.26 11.11
C SER A 127 -13.76 -9.34 12.35
N ILE A 128 -13.66 -8.36 13.26
CA ILE A 128 -14.53 -8.25 14.44
C ILE A 128 -15.97 -7.99 14.00
N MET A 129 -16.19 -7.06 13.06
CA MET A 129 -17.53 -6.79 12.52
C MET A 129 -18.11 -8.02 11.82
N TYR A 130 -17.29 -8.77 11.07
CA TYR A 130 -17.73 -10.00 10.42
C TYR A 130 -18.05 -11.11 11.42
N ALA A 131 -17.22 -11.28 12.45
CA ALA A 131 -17.45 -12.24 13.53
C ALA A 131 -18.73 -11.91 14.32
N ALA A 132 -18.94 -10.63 14.64
CA ALA A 132 -20.14 -10.17 15.33
C ALA A 132 -21.40 -10.35 14.46
N PHE A 133 -21.29 -10.08 13.15
CA PHE A 133 -22.38 -10.28 12.20
C PHE A 133 -22.79 -11.76 12.09
N VAL A 134 -21.83 -12.68 12.08
CA VAL A 134 -22.07 -14.11 11.91
C VAL A 134 -22.49 -14.81 13.21
N GLY A 135 -21.85 -14.50 14.34
CA GLY A 135 -22.29 -14.95 15.67
C GLY A 135 -22.25 -16.47 15.94
N ASP A 136 -21.59 -17.28 15.12
CA ASP A 136 -21.66 -18.76 15.22
C ASP A 136 -20.29 -19.48 15.09
N LEU A 137 -20.30 -20.81 14.86
CA LEU A 137 -19.12 -21.67 14.72
C LEU A 137 -18.21 -21.33 13.52
N ARG A 138 -18.55 -20.34 12.69
CA ARG A 138 -17.64 -19.80 11.66
C ARG A 138 -16.58 -18.85 12.23
N ILE A 139 -16.76 -18.30 13.44
CA ILE A 139 -15.83 -17.36 14.08
C ILE A 139 -14.37 -17.86 14.15
N PRO A 140 -14.08 -19.12 14.54
CA PRO A 140 -12.70 -19.62 14.55
C PRO A 140 -12.03 -19.57 13.17
N ARG A 141 -12.79 -19.77 12.09
CA ARG A 141 -12.28 -19.64 10.72
C ARG A 141 -11.97 -18.19 10.37
N ILE A 142 -12.80 -17.24 10.82
CA ILE A 142 -12.54 -15.80 10.64
C ILE A 142 -11.21 -15.40 11.32
N LEU A 143 -10.93 -15.94 12.50
CA LEU A 143 -9.64 -15.71 13.18
C LEU A 143 -8.46 -16.29 12.36
N LEU A 144 -8.65 -17.46 11.75
CA LEU A 144 -7.65 -18.04 10.86
C LEU A 144 -7.41 -17.16 9.62
N ASP A 145 -8.47 -16.64 9.00
CA ASP A 145 -8.39 -15.70 7.88
C ASP A 145 -7.73 -14.38 8.28
N TRP A 146 -7.99 -13.89 9.50
CA TRP A 146 -7.29 -12.75 10.08
C TRP A 146 -5.78 -13.00 10.16
N CYS A 147 -5.35 -14.17 10.67
CA CYS A 147 -3.94 -14.55 10.69
C CYS A 147 -3.34 -14.65 9.27
N ALA A 148 -4.06 -15.26 8.32
CA ALA A 148 -3.61 -15.39 6.93
C ALA A 148 -3.42 -14.02 6.25
N CYS A 149 -4.39 -13.12 6.45
CA CYS A 149 -4.33 -11.76 5.93
C CYS A 149 -3.19 -10.97 6.57
N LEU A 150 -2.91 -11.19 7.85
CA LEU A 150 -1.77 -10.59 8.56
C LEU A 150 -0.43 -11.13 8.03
N GLU A 151 -0.35 -12.44 7.76
CA GLU A 151 0.82 -13.06 7.13
C GLU A 151 1.11 -12.46 5.74
N ALA A 152 0.07 -12.17 4.94
CA ALA A 152 0.21 -11.52 3.64
C ALA A 152 0.89 -10.14 3.72
N VAL A 153 0.75 -9.41 4.83
CA VAL A 153 1.49 -8.16 5.09
C VAL A 153 2.97 -8.47 5.29
N PHE A 154 3.30 -9.56 5.98
CA PHE A 154 4.69 -9.97 6.20
C PHE A 154 5.33 -10.71 5.02
N LEU A 155 4.78 -10.58 3.82
CA LEU A 155 5.34 -11.16 2.60
C LEU A 155 6.82 -10.83 2.39
N ASP A 156 7.29 -9.65 2.83
CA ASP A 156 8.70 -9.25 2.72
C ASP A 156 9.63 -10.04 3.65
N ALA A 157 9.09 -10.60 4.73
CA ALA A 157 9.80 -11.46 5.65
C ALA A 157 9.76 -12.94 5.23
N GLN A 158 8.95 -13.29 4.21
CA GLN A 158 8.96 -14.63 3.62
C GLN A 158 10.07 -14.73 2.56
N VAL A 159 11.08 -15.55 2.85
CA VAL A 159 12.20 -15.80 1.94
C VAL A 159 11.97 -17.04 1.07
N HIS A 160 11.19 -17.99 1.57
CA HIS A 160 10.92 -19.25 0.89
C HIS A 160 9.62 -19.17 0.08
N ASN A 161 9.63 -19.73 -1.13
CA ASN A 161 8.44 -19.84 -2.00
C ASN A 161 7.70 -18.49 -2.18
N LEU A 162 8.43 -17.38 -2.31
CA LEU A 162 7.85 -16.03 -2.42
C LEU A 162 6.80 -15.96 -3.54
N ARG A 163 7.07 -16.60 -4.68
CA ARG A 163 6.14 -16.68 -5.81
C ARG A 163 4.79 -17.30 -5.41
N ASN A 164 4.80 -18.39 -4.65
CA ASN A 164 3.58 -19.06 -4.21
C ASN A 164 2.77 -18.18 -3.25
N HIS A 165 3.44 -17.47 -2.34
CA HIS A 165 2.77 -16.52 -1.45
C HIS A 165 2.16 -15.34 -2.22
N VAL A 166 2.86 -14.78 -3.22
CA VAL A 166 2.32 -13.72 -4.08
C VAL A 166 1.08 -14.21 -4.84
N ILE A 167 1.13 -15.43 -5.41
CA ILE A 167 -0.03 -16.05 -6.05
C ILE A 167 -1.17 -16.21 -5.04
N GLY A 168 -0.87 -16.72 -3.84
CA GLY A 168 -1.85 -16.88 -2.76
C GLY A 168 -2.56 -15.57 -2.41
N ILE A 169 -1.82 -14.45 -2.32
CA ILE A 169 -2.39 -13.11 -2.07
C ILE A 169 -3.30 -12.67 -3.21
N VAL A 170 -2.90 -12.89 -4.47
CA VAL A 170 -3.74 -12.55 -5.63
C VAL A 170 -5.01 -13.39 -5.65
N VAL A 171 -4.91 -14.70 -5.37
CA VAL A 171 -6.08 -15.59 -5.31
C VAL A 171 -6.97 -15.24 -4.12
N ALA A 172 -6.42 -14.80 -2.99
CA ALA A 172 -7.17 -14.35 -1.82
C ALA A 172 -8.06 -13.12 -2.07
N ILE A 173 -7.84 -12.36 -3.15
CA ILE A 173 -8.76 -11.29 -3.56
C ILE A 173 -10.16 -11.86 -3.88
N ALA A 174 -10.24 -13.06 -4.46
CA ALA A 174 -11.51 -13.68 -4.84
C ALA A 174 -12.43 -13.96 -3.63
N PRO A 175 -12.03 -14.68 -2.57
CA PRO A 175 -12.89 -14.90 -1.41
C PRO A 175 -13.29 -13.62 -0.68
N VAL A 176 -12.37 -12.64 -0.55
CA VAL A 176 -12.72 -11.33 0.04
C VAL A 176 -13.76 -10.59 -0.82
N SER A 177 -13.67 -10.68 -2.14
CA SER A 177 -14.65 -10.09 -3.06
C SER A 177 -16.00 -10.80 -3.01
N VAL A 178 -16.00 -12.14 -2.94
CA VAL A 178 -17.24 -12.92 -2.76
C VAL A 178 -17.89 -12.56 -1.43
N MET A 179 -17.12 -12.46 -0.35
CA MET A 179 -17.61 -12.05 0.97
C MET A 179 -18.20 -10.63 0.93
N LEU A 180 -17.54 -9.69 0.26
CA LEU A 180 -18.08 -8.35 0.04
C LEU A 180 -19.42 -8.41 -0.72
N ILE A 181 -19.47 -9.10 -1.86
CA ILE A 181 -20.67 -9.15 -2.70
C ILE A 181 -21.82 -9.83 -1.94
N TRP A 182 -21.58 -10.99 -1.32
CA TRP A 182 -22.62 -11.73 -0.58
C TRP A 182 -23.10 -10.98 0.65
N SER A 183 -22.21 -10.27 1.36
CA SER A 183 -22.61 -9.46 2.51
C SER A 183 -23.48 -8.28 2.10
N MET A 184 -23.11 -7.57 1.03
CA MET A 184 -23.90 -6.45 0.50
C MET A 184 -25.26 -6.88 -0.05
N LEU A 185 -25.39 -8.13 -0.50
CA LEU A 185 -26.66 -8.70 -0.93
C LEU A 185 -27.52 -9.23 0.22
N GLY A 186 -27.03 -9.18 1.47
CA GLY A 186 -27.72 -9.77 2.62
C GLY A 186 -27.89 -11.29 2.52
N ARG A 187 -27.01 -11.97 1.77
CA ARG A 187 -27.13 -13.41 1.44
C ARG A 187 -26.36 -14.33 2.38
N ILE A 188 -25.68 -13.78 3.36
CA ILE A 188 -24.94 -14.58 4.34
C ILE A 188 -25.95 -15.17 5.33
N TYR A 189 -26.21 -16.47 5.20
CA TYR A 189 -27.13 -17.20 6.08
C TYR A 189 -26.65 -17.15 7.54
N GLY A 190 -27.58 -16.98 8.48
CA GLY A 190 -27.31 -16.86 9.92
C GLY A 190 -26.72 -15.51 10.35
N GLY A 191 -26.45 -14.60 9.41
CA GLY A 191 -25.92 -13.28 9.73
C GLY A 191 -27.00 -12.34 10.27
N THR A 192 -26.72 -11.67 11.40
CA THR A 192 -27.61 -10.65 11.98
C THR A 192 -26.97 -9.28 11.84
N SER A 193 -27.54 -8.44 10.97
CA SER A 193 -27.11 -7.04 10.88
C SER A 193 -27.68 -6.27 12.06
N PHE A 194 -26.82 -5.69 12.87
CA PHE A 194 -27.21 -4.71 13.89
C PHE A 194 -26.71 -3.32 13.51
N THR A 195 -27.46 -2.31 13.97
CA THR A 195 -27.09 -0.91 13.81
C THR A 195 -26.15 -0.51 14.93
N ILE A 196 -24.99 0.03 14.58
CA ILE A 196 -23.97 0.47 15.54
C ILE A 196 -24.25 1.89 15.98
N LEU A 197 -24.66 2.74 15.05
CA LEU A 197 -25.00 4.13 15.30
C LEU A 197 -26.32 4.45 14.60
N THR A 198 -27.35 4.71 15.38
CA THR A 198 -28.61 5.30 14.93
C THR A 198 -28.52 6.79 15.18
N TYR A 199 -28.72 7.60 14.15
CA TYR A 199 -28.79 9.04 14.26
C TYR A 199 -30.05 9.54 13.56
N GLU A 200 -30.93 10.20 14.30
CA GLU A 200 -32.15 10.76 13.77
C GLU A 200 -32.03 12.29 13.78
N ASN A 201 -32.28 12.90 12.63
CA ASN A 201 -32.43 14.34 12.48
C ASN A 201 -33.83 14.63 11.91
N HIS A 202 -34.27 15.89 12.01
CA HIS A 202 -35.55 16.38 11.48
C HIS A 202 -35.85 15.97 10.03
N ASN A 203 -34.81 15.72 9.22
CA ASN A 203 -34.92 15.41 7.80
C ASN A 203 -34.63 13.95 7.43
N GLY A 204 -34.31 13.08 8.41
CA GLY A 204 -34.01 11.69 8.10
C GLY A 204 -33.44 10.88 9.26
N HIS A 205 -33.60 9.57 9.14
CA HIS A 205 -33.04 8.58 10.06
C HIS A 205 -31.86 7.89 9.39
N PHE A 206 -30.69 8.00 10.00
CA PHE A 206 -29.44 7.45 9.52
C PHE A 206 -29.02 6.27 10.38
N ASN A 207 -28.72 5.16 9.72
CA ASN A 207 -28.25 3.95 10.38
C ASN A 207 -26.89 3.58 9.82
N LEU A 208 -25.87 3.61 10.68
CA LEU A 208 -24.60 2.97 10.39
C LEU A 208 -24.72 1.51 10.80
N SER A 209 -24.92 0.64 9.82
CA SER A 209 -25.04 -0.80 10.06
C SER A 209 -23.68 -1.47 10.12
N THR A 210 -23.64 -2.65 10.74
CA THR A 210 -22.46 -3.52 10.74
C THR A 210 -22.02 -3.89 9.31
N LEU A 211 -22.99 -4.04 8.39
CA LEU A 211 -22.72 -4.32 6.97
C LEU A 211 -21.96 -3.18 6.30
N ASP A 212 -22.26 -1.93 6.65
CA ASP A 212 -21.56 -0.76 6.09
C ASP A 212 -20.09 -0.71 6.49
N ILE A 213 -19.80 -0.94 7.77
CA ILE A 213 -18.41 -0.95 8.28
C ILE A 213 -17.64 -2.13 7.69
N MET A 214 -18.23 -3.33 7.73
CA MET A 214 -17.63 -4.52 7.17
C MET A 214 -17.38 -4.37 5.68
N GLY A 215 -18.38 -3.95 4.91
CA GLY A 215 -18.28 -3.76 3.48
C GLY A 215 -17.20 -2.77 3.07
N ASN A 216 -17.13 -1.63 3.75
CA ASN A 216 -16.05 -0.66 3.55
C ASN A 216 -14.66 -1.21 3.89
N GLY A 217 -14.58 -1.97 4.99
CA GLY A 217 -13.38 -2.68 5.40
C GLY A 217 -12.89 -3.64 4.33
N LEU A 218 -13.81 -4.44 3.76
CA LEU A 218 -13.51 -5.40 2.69
C LEU A 218 -13.06 -4.74 1.39
N VAL A 219 -13.72 -3.67 0.95
CA VAL A 219 -13.25 -2.87 -0.21
C VAL A 219 -11.83 -2.38 0.01
N THR A 220 -11.54 -1.89 1.23
CA THR A 220 -10.22 -1.37 1.56
C THR A 220 -9.17 -2.48 1.60
N LEU A 221 -9.50 -3.66 2.15
CA LEU A 221 -8.63 -4.84 2.13
C LEU A 221 -8.34 -5.33 0.71
N ILE A 222 -9.34 -5.35 -0.18
CA ILE A 222 -9.14 -5.69 -1.60
C ILE A 222 -8.12 -4.74 -2.24
N LEU A 223 -8.26 -3.43 -2.03
CA LEU A 223 -7.31 -2.44 -2.56
C LEU A 223 -5.89 -2.64 -2.00
N LEU A 224 -5.77 -3.02 -0.71
CA LEU A 224 -4.49 -3.31 -0.08
C LEU A 224 -3.87 -4.63 -0.59
N PHE A 225 -4.66 -5.66 -0.90
CA PHE A 225 -4.14 -6.87 -1.54
C PHE A 225 -3.72 -6.62 -2.99
N ILE A 226 -4.49 -5.84 -3.75
CA ILE A 226 -4.10 -5.38 -5.08
C ILE A 226 -2.79 -4.60 -5.01
N LYS A 227 -2.61 -3.73 -3.99
CA LYS A 227 -1.34 -3.02 -3.74
C LYS A 227 -0.17 -3.99 -3.61
N ILE A 228 -0.31 -4.98 -2.72
CA ILE A 228 0.76 -5.93 -2.40
C ILE A 228 1.09 -6.76 -3.65
N GLY A 229 0.07 -7.30 -4.32
CA GLY A 229 0.22 -8.06 -5.57
C GLY A 229 0.86 -7.23 -6.69
N TYR A 230 0.38 -6.01 -6.91
CA TYR A 230 0.94 -5.10 -7.93
C TYR A 230 2.41 -4.76 -7.65
N ARG A 231 2.78 -4.49 -6.39
CA ARG A 231 4.17 -4.20 -6.00
C ARG A 231 5.09 -5.41 -6.18
N LYS A 232 4.57 -6.63 -6.05
CA LYS A 232 5.33 -7.88 -6.19
C LYS A 232 5.16 -8.56 -7.54
N ARG A 233 4.52 -7.91 -8.52
CA ARG A 233 4.29 -8.47 -9.86
C ARG A 233 5.57 -8.90 -10.59
N GLN A 234 6.71 -8.30 -10.26
CA GLN A 234 8.00 -8.66 -10.85
C GLN A 234 8.43 -10.08 -10.45
N VAL A 235 8.07 -10.55 -9.24
CA VAL A 235 8.33 -11.92 -8.77
C VAL A 235 7.54 -12.96 -9.58
N LEU A 236 6.42 -12.55 -10.18
CA LEU A 236 5.60 -13.44 -11.01
C LEU A 236 6.14 -13.60 -12.44
N ARG A 237 7.09 -12.74 -12.88
CA ARG A 237 7.70 -12.85 -14.21
C ARG A 237 8.73 -13.98 -14.19
N SER A 238 8.73 -14.81 -15.24
CA SER A 238 9.60 -15.99 -15.40
C SER A 238 11.09 -15.69 -15.27
N ASP A 239 11.49 -14.46 -15.55
CA ASP A 239 12.89 -14.03 -15.59
C ASP A 239 13.45 -13.63 -14.22
N PHE A 240 12.70 -13.89 -13.14
CA PHE A 240 13.15 -13.64 -11.78
C PHE A 240 14.16 -14.71 -11.32
N SER A 241 15.39 -14.63 -11.84
CA SER A 241 16.55 -15.41 -11.38
C SER A 241 17.43 -14.62 -10.40
N GLY A 242 16.96 -13.45 -9.96
CA GLY A 242 17.72 -12.53 -9.11
C GLY A 242 17.80 -13.03 -7.67
N THR A 243 19.00 -12.98 -7.09
CA THR A 243 19.19 -13.10 -5.63
C THR A 243 18.57 -11.93 -4.88
N ARG A 244 18.26 -10.80 -5.53
CA ARG A 244 17.71 -9.59 -4.91
C ARG A 244 16.21 -9.72 -4.66
N VAL A 245 15.78 -9.61 -3.40
CA VAL A 245 14.38 -9.56 -2.98
C VAL A 245 13.99 -8.10 -2.72
N ASP A 246 13.05 -7.59 -3.50
CA ASP A 246 12.50 -6.24 -3.33
C ASP A 246 11.32 -6.25 -2.35
N CYS A 247 11.38 -5.40 -1.33
CA CYS A 247 10.36 -5.26 -0.30
C CYS A 247 9.15 -4.45 -0.80
N ALA A 248 7.93 -4.95 -0.54
CA ALA A 248 6.67 -4.29 -0.83
C ALA A 248 6.32 -3.21 0.21
N ILE A 249 6.49 -3.52 1.50
CA ILE A 249 6.09 -2.71 2.66
C ILE A 249 7.24 -1.87 3.17
N LEU A 250 8.45 -2.45 3.24
CA LEU A 250 9.60 -1.68 3.67
C LEU A 250 10.00 -0.68 2.58
N ARG A 251 9.74 0.60 2.85
CA ARG A 251 9.96 1.71 1.93
C ARG A 251 10.92 2.71 2.51
N VAL A 252 11.89 3.11 1.70
CA VAL A 252 12.97 4.02 2.05
C VAL A 252 12.58 5.43 1.61
N GLY A 253 12.74 6.41 2.50
CA GLY A 253 12.59 7.82 2.14
C GLY A 253 13.72 8.26 1.21
N LEU A 254 13.39 9.04 0.19
CA LEU A 254 14.34 9.50 -0.81
C LEU A 254 14.55 11.00 -0.70
N LYS A 255 15.75 11.46 -1.04
CA LYS A 255 16.08 12.85 -1.28
C LYS A 255 16.66 13.01 -2.68
N MET A 256 16.43 14.16 -3.30
CA MET A 256 17.10 14.55 -4.54
C MET A 256 18.44 15.20 -4.22
N GLU A 257 19.51 14.60 -4.72
CA GLU A 257 20.87 15.11 -4.58
C GLU A 257 21.37 15.59 -5.95
N LEU A 258 22.02 16.77 -5.96
CA LEU A 258 22.60 17.33 -7.17
C LEU A 258 23.84 16.51 -7.54
N ILE A 259 23.93 16.06 -8.79
CA ILE A 259 25.13 15.39 -9.29
C ILE A 259 26.20 16.48 -9.48
N PRO A 260 27.30 16.47 -8.71
CA PRO A 260 28.36 17.44 -8.91
C PRO A 260 28.94 17.21 -10.31
N THR A 261 29.02 18.28 -11.09
CA THR A 261 29.64 18.35 -12.41
C THR A 261 31.17 18.20 -12.28
N GLN A 262 31.63 17.03 -11.84
CA GLN A 262 33.04 16.68 -11.81
C GLN A 262 33.41 15.87 -13.06
N SER A 263 34.00 16.57 -14.02
CA SER A 263 35.16 16.14 -14.83
C SER A 263 35.33 14.61 -15.00
N GLY A 264 34.59 14.05 -15.95
CA GLY A 264 35.04 13.08 -16.96
C GLY A 264 35.71 11.75 -16.63
N ARG A 265 36.17 11.42 -15.41
CA ARG A 265 37.06 10.24 -15.24
C ARG A 265 36.87 9.34 -14.02
N ARG A 266 35.91 9.58 -13.12
CA ARG A 266 35.81 8.80 -11.87
C ARG A 266 34.47 8.11 -11.60
N GLN A 267 33.51 8.20 -12.52
CA GLN A 267 32.16 7.66 -12.29
C GLN A 267 32.10 6.13 -12.37
N SER A 268 33.08 5.44 -12.99
CA SER A 268 33.08 3.97 -13.07
C SER A 268 33.60 3.25 -11.82
N ARG A 269 34.38 3.91 -10.94
CA ARG A 269 35.01 3.25 -9.77
C ARG A 269 34.15 3.20 -8.51
N ILE A 270 33.20 4.12 -8.34
CA ILE A 270 32.35 4.15 -7.13
C ILE A 270 31.27 3.05 -7.20
N TYR A 271 30.80 2.70 -8.41
CA TYR A 271 29.78 1.65 -8.59
C TYR A 271 30.34 0.21 -8.57
N SER A 272 31.63 0.00 -8.83
CA SER A 272 32.24 -1.35 -8.78
C SER A 272 32.74 -1.77 -7.39
N SER A 273 32.96 -0.81 -6.47
CA SER A 273 33.58 -1.08 -5.17
C SER A 273 32.61 -1.59 -4.09
N MET A 274 31.31 -1.68 -4.39
CA MET A 274 30.28 -2.09 -3.42
C MET A 274 29.86 -3.57 -3.55
N LYS A 275 30.50 -4.35 -4.44
CA LYS A 275 30.22 -5.78 -4.69
C LYS A 275 31.08 -6.76 -3.89
N SER A 276 31.68 -6.35 -2.78
CA SER A 276 32.44 -7.25 -1.91
C SER A 276 31.61 -7.71 -0.70
N CYS A 277 30.72 -8.67 -0.90
CA CYS A 277 30.21 -9.50 0.20
C CYS A 277 31.36 -10.42 0.64
N GLN A 278 32.07 -10.05 1.72
CA GLN A 278 33.03 -10.94 2.37
C GLN A 278 32.26 -12.06 3.09
N ALA A 279 32.31 -13.26 2.55
CA ALA A 279 32.02 -14.47 3.31
C ALA A 279 33.15 -14.65 4.34
N VAL A 280 32.87 -14.35 5.60
CA VAL A 280 33.81 -14.58 6.71
C VAL A 280 34.01 -16.09 6.85
N GLY A 281 35.27 -16.51 6.86
CA GLY A 281 35.73 -17.88 6.66
C GLY A 281 35.11 -18.94 7.58
N ALA A 282 34.97 -20.14 7.00
CA ALA A 282 34.52 -21.35 7.64
C ALA A 282 35.51 -21.82 8.72
N GLY A 283 35.18 -21.58 9.99
CA GLY A 283 35.72 -22.34 11.10
C GLY A 283 34.87 -23.61 11.32
N PRO A 284 35.48 -24.78 11.58
CA PRO A 284 34.73 -25.99 11.87
C PRO A 284 34.27 -25.94 13.33
N LEU A 285 32.96 -25.71 13.57
CA LEU A 285 32.16 -26.21 14.71
C LEU A 285 30.77 -25.55 14.71
N SER A 286 29.75 -26.30 14.28
CA SER A 286 28.34 -26.31 14.75
C SER A 286 27.56 -24.99 15.05
N VAL A 287 27.99 -23.82 14.61
CA VAL A 287 27.23 -22.57 14.80
C VAL A 287 26.56 -22.20 13.47
N ARG A 288 25.23 -22.08 13.46
CA ARG A 288 24.46 -21.61 12.29
C ARG A 288 25.13 -20.32 11.75
N PRO A 289 25.51 -20.25 10.46
CA PRO A 289 26.19 -19.08 9.93
C PRO A 289 25.29 -17.85 10.08
N ARG A 290 25.82 -16.80 10.71
CA ARG A 290 25.12 -15.53 10.89
C ARG A 290 25.12 -14.76 9.57
N ILE A 291 23.96 -14.67 8.93
CA ILE A 291 23.80 -14.00 7.64
C ILE A 291 23.33 -12.57 7.90
N ILE A 292 24.28 -11.67 8.14
CA ILE A 292 24.03 -10.23 8.29
C ILE A 292 24.04 -9.60 6.90
N GLN A 293 22.97 -8.89 6.55
CA GLN A 293 22.87 -8.19 5.29
C GLN A 293 22.54 -6.72 5.49
N LYS A 294 23.12 -5.88 4.63
CA LYS A 294 22.78 -4.48 4.55
C LYS A 294 21.63 -4.31 3.56
N VAL A 295 20.52 -3.74 4.02
CA VAL A 295 19.43 -3.36 3.13
C VAL A 295 19.94 -2.32 2.14
N THR A 296 19.66 -2.52 0.86
CA THR A 296 19.94 -1.57 -0.22
C THR A 296 18.63 -0.97 -0.71
N SER A 297 18.64 0.26 -1.21
CA SER A 297 17.48 0.79 -1.94
C SER A 297 17.51 0.23 -3.35
N VAL A 298 16.34 -0.11 -3.91
CA VAL A 298 16.23 -0.39 -5.35
C VAL A 298 16.77 0.80 -6.12
N ASP A 299 17.76 0.55 -6.97
CA ASP A 299 18.44 1.60 -7.71
C ASP A 299 17.47 2.22 -8.70
N ILE A 300 17.01 3.41 -8.38
CA ILE A 300 16.28 4.26 -9.32
C ILE A 300 17.36 4.92 -10.16
N ASN A 301 17.91 4.18 -11.13
CA ASN A 301 18.96 4.62 -12.06
C ASN A 301 18.43 5.63 -13.08
N THR A 302 17.70 6.64 -12.63
CA THR A 302 17.18 7.72 -13.45
C THR A 302 17.82 9.01 -13.00
N VAL A 303 18.66 9.57 -13.86
CA VAL A 303 19.16 10.93 -13.73
C VAL A 303 18.06 11.87 -14.21
N PHE A 304 17.64 12.80 -13.35
CA PHE A 304 16.60 13.77 -13.67
C PHE A 304 17.25 15.08 -14.09
N VAL A 305 17.17 15.40 -15.39
CA VAL A 305 17.63 16.68 -15.92
C VAL A 305 16.56 17.74 -15.67
N SER A 306 16.93 18.88 -15.09
CA SER A 306 15.96 19.90 -14.64
C SER A 306 15.02 20.41 -15.72
N ASN A 307 15.42 20.35 -17.00
CA ASN A 307 14.70 20.96 -18.12
C ASN A 307 13.61 20.06 -18.73
N TYR A 308 13.48 18.81 -18.28
CA TYR A 308 12.46 17.88 -18.75
C TYR A 308 11.11 18.09 -18.03
N VAL A 309 10.60 19.32 -18.09
CA VAL A 309 9.32 19.74 -17.50
C VAL A 309 8.15 19.65 -18.50
N ILE A 310 6.90 19.76 -18.05
CA ILE A 310 5.72 19.71 -18.94
C ILE A 310 5.79 20.81 -19.99
N PHE A 311 5.96 22.07 -19.57
CA PHE A 311 6.17 23.21 -20.46
C PHE A 311 7.63 23.65 -20.38
N PRO A 312 8.46 23.38 -21.41
CA PRO A 312 9.87 23.70 -21.39
C PRO A 312 10.06 25.21 -21.43
N ILE A 313 10.28 25.81 -20.26
CA ILE A 313 10.81 27.16 -20.16
C ILE A 313 12.31 27.04 -20.40
N LYS A 314 12.91 27.91 -21.24
CA LYS A 314 14.37 28.06 -21.37
C LYS A 314 14.92 28.59 -20.05
N SER A 315 14.97 27.70 -19.06
CA SER A 315 15.23 27.99 -17.67
C SER A 315 16.71 27.80 -17.46
N THR A 316 17.51 28.78 -17.92
CA THR A 316 18.90 28.84 -17.46
C THR A 316 18.89 28.92 -15.93
N ALA A 317 19.84 28.26 -15.27
CA ALA A 317 19.89 28.18 -13.80
C ALA A 317 19.86 29.57 -13.12
N HIS A 318 20.26 30.61 -13.85
CA HIS A 318 20.34 32.00 -13.39
C HIS A 318 19.05 32.83 -13.55
N VAL A 319 18.10 32.41 -14.40
CA VAL A 319 16.85 33.18 -14.57
C VAL A 319 15.92 32.90 -13.40
N GLN A 320 15.79 33.89 -12.51
CA GLN A 320 14.82 33.90 -11.41
C GLN A 320 13.50 34.51 -11.88
N ILE A 321 12.40 33.99 -11.35
CA ILE A 321 11.07 34.59 -11.54
C ILE A 321 11.07 35.92 -10.76
N SER A 322 10.57 36.99 -11.38
CA SER A 322 10.46 38.29 -10.70
C SER A 322 9.65 38.15 -9.41
N VAL A 323 10.14 38.75 -8.32
CA VAL A 323 9.49 38.74 -7.01
C VAL A 323 8.05 39.27 -7.11
N THR A 324 7.80 40.26 -7.96
CA THR A 324 6.46 40.83 -8.19
C THR A 324 5.49 39.79 -8.76
N VAL A 325 5.94 39.01 -9.74
CA VAL A 325 5.12 37.93 -10.33
C VAL A 325 4.83 36.86 -9.27
N LEU A 326 5.83 36.55 -8.45
CA LEU A 326 5.68 35.57 -7.39
C LEU A 326 4.68 36.02 -6.32
N ILE A 327 4.77 37.27 -5.86
CA ILE A 327 3.81 37.88 -4.93
C ILE A 327 2.40 37.82 -5.51
N LEU A 328 2.24 38.16 -6.80
CA LEU A 328 0.94 38.10 -7.46
C LEU A 328 0.37 36.68 -7.48
N ILE A 329 1.18 35.68 -7.86
CA ILE A 329 0.78 34.26 -7.86
C ILE A 329 0.32 33.84 -6.45
N TYR A 330 1.11 34.12 -5.41
CA TYR A 330 0.75 33.73 -4.05
C TYR A 330 -0.46 34.50 -3.51
N ALA A 331 -0.61 35.79 -3.83
CA ALA A 331 -1.79 36.57 -3.47
C ALA A 331 -3.06 35.98 -4.10
N VAL A 332 -2.99 35.59 -5.38
CA VAL A 332 -4.08 34.88 -6.08
C VAL A 332 -4.37 33.54 -5.41
N GLY A 333 -3.34 32.77 -5.04
CA GLY A 333 -3.49 31.48 -4.34
C GLY A 333 -4.17 31.62 -2.97
N ILE A 334 -3.71 32.58 -2.15
CA ILE A 334 -4.29 32.88 -0.83
C ILE A 334 -5.75 33.32 -1.00
N THR A 335 -6.02 34.20 -1.97
CA THR A 335 -7.39 34.67 -2.26
C THR A 335 -8.29 33.50 -2.66
N GLY A 336 -7.84 32.61 -3.55
CA GLY A 336 -8.57 31.41 -3.94
C GLY A 336 -8.88 30.51 -2.75
N LEU A 337 -7.90 30.26 -1.87
CA LEU A 337 -8.03 29.43 -0.68
C LEU A 337 -8.99 30.04 0.36
N LEU A 338 -8.86 31.35 0.64
CA LEU A 338 -9.76 32.05 1.57
C LEU A 338 -11.20 32.07 1.05
N LEU A 339 -11.41 32.35 -0.23
CA LEU A 339 -12.75 32.29 -0.84
C LEU A 339 -13.33 30.87 -0.80
N SER A 340 -12.50 29.83 -1.00
CA SER A 340 -12.92 28.42 -0.87
C SER A 340 -13.42 28.10 0.54
N LEU A 341 -12.71 28.61 1.56
CA LEU A 341 -13.10 28.46 2.96
C LEU A 341 -14.38 29.24 3.27
N MET A 342 -14.51 30.45 2.75
CA MET A 342 -15.69 31.29 2.97
C MET A 342 -16.96 30.65 2.43
N VAL A 343 -16.92 29.98 1.27
CA VAL A 343 -18.08 29.26 0.72
C VAL A 343 -18.54 28.13 1.64
N ILE A 344 -17.60 27.44 2.30
CA ILE A 344 -17.95 26.39 3.26
C ILE A 344 -18.44 27.03 4.55
N VAL A 345 -17.70 27.95 5.14
CA VAL A 345 -18.05 28.60 6.42
C VAL A 345 -19.38 29.33 6.34
N SER A 346 -19.74 29.92 5.18
CA SER A 346 -21.03 30.58 5.01
C SER A 346 -22.18 29.62 5.27
N GLU A 347 -22.07 28.33 4.94
CA GLU A 347 -23.11 27.34 5.21
C GLU A 347 -23.40 27.13 6.71
N TRP A 348 -22.40 27.33 7.56
CA TRP A 348 -22.47 27.06 9.00
C TRP A 348 -22.98 28.25 9.81
N SER A 349 -23.05 29.42 9.17
CA SER A 349 -23.57 30.61 9.82
C SER A 349 -25.09 30.48 9.96
N PRO A 350 -25.66 30.67 11.17
CA PRO A 350 -27.12 30.65 11.36
C PRO A 350 -27.85 31.72 10.54
N ALA A 351 -27.16 32.80 10.12
CA ALA A 351 -27.69 33.80 9.20
C ALA A 351 -27.79 33.32 7.74
N ALA A 352 -27.19 32.16 7.42
CA ALA A 352 -27.09 31.63 6.07
C ALA A 352 -28.24 30.73 5.63
N ALA A 353 -29.09 30.28 6.56
CA ALA A 353 -30.34 29.60 6.22
C ALA A 353 -31.25 30.45 5.30
N ILE A 354 -31.09 31.79 5.36
CA ILE A 354 -31.82 32.76 4.53
C ILE A 354 -31.05 33.10 3.23
N THR A 355 -29.72 32.88 3.19
CA THR A 355 -28.84 33.33 2.08
C THR A 355 -28.16 32.21 1.28
N SER A 356 -28.46 30.94 1.54
CA SER A 356 -27.91 29.78 0.80
C SER A 356 -28.24 29.75 -0.71
N SER A 357 -29.24 30.53 -1.15
CA SER A 357 -29.57 30.76 -2.56
C SER A 357 -29.08 32.11 -3.09
N THR A 358 -28.16 32.80 -2.39
CA THR A 358 -27.70 34.11 -2.86
C THR A 358 -26.73 33.99 -4.04
N PRO A 359 -26.89 34.85 -5.06
CA PRO A 359 -25.94 34.94 -6.19
C PRO A 359 -24.50 35.22 -5.74
N GLN A 360 -24.30 35.70 -4.51
CA GLN A 360 -23.00 35.99 -3.92
C GLN A 360 -22.16 34.72 -3.69
N VAL A 361 -22.73 33.66 -3.09
CA VAL A 361 -21.98 32.41 -2.82
C VAL A 361 -21.53 31.75 -4.12
N GLN A 362 -22.38 31.77 -5.15
CA GLN A 362 -22.03 31.28 -6.47
C GLN A 362 -20.89 32.10 -7.11
N THR A 363 -20.94 33.43 -6.97
CA THR A 363 -19.88 34.32 -7.46
C THR A 363 -18.54 34.03 -6.75
N TYR A 364 -18.54 33.88 -5.43
CA TYR A 364 -17.34 33.52 -4.67
C TYR A 364 -16.77 32.16 -5.09
N SER A 365 -17.64 31.18 -5.36
CA SER A 365 -17.23 29.84 -5.81
C SER A 365 -16.49 29.91 -7.15
N TRP A 366 -17.02 30.65 -8.13
CA TRP A 366 -16.38 30.83 -9.44
C TRP A 366 -15.08 31.62 -9.37
N ILE A 367 -15.05 32.70 -8.60
CA ILE A 367 -13.81 33.49 -8.40
C ILE A 367 -12.75 32.61 -7.72
N SER A 368 -13.14 31.84 -6.70
CA SER A 368 -12.27 30.90 -6.01
C SER A 368 -11.68 29.85 -6.97
N LEU A 369 -12.50 29.30 -7.87
CA LEU A 369 -12.06 28.36 -8.90
C LEU A 369 -11.06 28.99 -9.87
N ALA A 370 -11.38 30.18 -10.38
CA ALA A 370 -10.49 30.91 -11.29
C ALA A 370 -9.13 31.22 -10.64
N CYS A 371 -9.13 31.72 -9.39
CA CYS A 371 -7.92 31.97 -8.62
C CYS A 371 -7.12 30.70 -8.36
N THR A 372 -7.78 29.61 -8.00
CA THR A 372 -7.11 28.32 -7.75
C THR A 372 -6.47 27.76 -9.02
N ILE A 373 -7.15 27.80 -10.16
CA ILE A 373 -6.59 27.38 -11.45
C ILE A 373 -5.41 28.28 -11.84
N ALA A 374 -5.54 29.60 -11.69
CA ALA A 374 -4.47 30.55 -11.98
C ALA A 374 -3.23 30.32 -11.09
N PHE A 375 -3.43 29.93 -9.82
CA PHE A 375 -2.35 29.56 -8.92
C PHE A 375 -1.71 28.22 -9.28
N VAL A 376 -2.48 27.16 -9.49
CA VAL A 376 -1.96 25.79 -9.69
C VAL A 376 -1.30 25.60 -11.05
N THR A 377 -1.79 26.27 -12.10
CA THR A 377 -1.32 26.10 -13.49
C THR A 377 0.19 26.35 -13.66
N PRO A 378 0.78 27.44 -13.12
CA PRO A 378 2.24 27.64 -13.13
C PRO A 378 3.04 26.50 -12.52
N PHE A 379 2.58 25.91 -11.41
CA PHE A 379 3.27 24.77 -10.78
C PHE A 379 3.17 23.54 -11.67
N ALA A 380 1.97 23.22 -12.16
CA ALA A 380 1.73 22.09 -13.04
C ALA A 380 2.58 22.18 -14.32
N ALA A 381 2.71 23.38 -14.89
CA ALA A 381 3.55 23.61 -16.06
C ALA A 381 5.04 23.29 -15.83
N LEU A 382 5.50 23.42 -14.58
CA LEU A 382 6.88 23.20 -14.15
C LEU A 382 7.14 21.79 -13.58
N TYR A 383 6.13 20.91 -13.56
CA TYR A 383 6.32 19.52 -13.13
C TYR A 383 7.30 18.79 -14.05
N HIS A 384 8.22 18.05 -13.44
CA HIS A 384 9.12 17.18 -14.17
C HIS A 384 8.37 15.93 -14.61
N ARG A 385 8.41 15.61 -15.92
CA ARG A 385 7.53 14.61 -16.53
C ARG A 385 7.71 13.20 -15.94
N GLU A 386 8.97 12.79 -15.73
CA GLU A 386 9.27 11.46 -15.19
C GLU A 386 8.93 11.33 -13.70
N LEU A 387 9.12 12.39 -12.91
CA LEU A 387 8.76 12.41 -11.49
C LEU A 387 7.25 12.41 -11.35
N LEU A 388 6.54 13.22 -12.15
CA LEU A 388 5.08 13.21 -12.19
C LEU A 388 4.55 11.84 -12.59
N ARG A 389 5.14 11.20 -13.62
CA ARG A 389 4.78 9.84 -14.03
C ARG A 389 5.00 8.86 -12.88
N MET A 390 6.17 8.87 -12.27
CA MET A 390 6.50 8.01 -11.13
C MET A 390 5.52 8.21 -9.96
N LEU A 391 5.12 9.46 -9.71
CA LEU A 391 4.18 9.85 -8.67
C LEU A 391 2.76 9.36 -8.98
N ILE A 392 2.22 9.66 -10.16
CA ILE A 392 0.85 9.30 -10.56
C ILE A 392 0.68 7.78 -10.61
N PHE A 393 1.69 7.05 -11.08
CA PHE A 393 1.69 5.58 -11.09
C PHE A 393 2.11 4.96 -9.75
N SER A 394 2.40 5.77 -8.73
CA SER A 394 2.61 5.27 -7.37
C SER A 394 1.26 4.89 -6.75
N PHE A 395 1.24 3.77 -6.04
CA PHE A 395 0.02 3.35 -5.34
C PHE A 395 -0.42 4.38 -4.30
N ASP A 396 0.53 5.00 -3.60
CA ASP A 396 0.17 5.91 -2.50
C ASP A 396 -0.56 7.14 -3.07
N PHE A 397 -0.11 7.71 -4.20
CA PHE A 397 -0.85 8.76 -4.91
C PHE A 397 -2.24 8.30 -5.36
N ALA A 398 -2.34 7.15 -6.03
CA ALA A 398 -3.62 6.62 -6.50
C ALA A 398 -4.60 6.38 -5.34
N PHE A 399 -4.10 5.89 -4.20
CA PHE A 399 -4.89 5.71 -2.99
C PHE A 399 -5.37 7.04 -2.41
N TYR A 400 -4.49 8.02 -2.21
CA TYR A 400 -4.91 9.35 -1.73
C TYR A 400 -5.90 10.01 -2.69
N SER A 401 -5.62 9.98 -3.99
CA SER A 401 -6.50 10.53 -5.03
C SER A 401 -7.87 9.86 -5.02
N PHE A 402 -7.94 8.52 -4.91
CA PHE A 402 -9.20 7.79 -4.79
C PHE A 402 -9.99 8.19 -3.54
N GLN A 403 -9.35 8.23 -2.37
CA GLN A 403 -10.02 8.58 -1.12
C GLN A 403 -10.53 10.01 -1.13
N ILE A 404 -9.74 10.97 -1.63
CA ILE A 404 -10.14 12.38 -1.71
C ILE A 404 -11.24 12.57 -2.76
N THR A 405 -11.11 11.96 -3.94
CA THR A 405 -12.11 12.06 -5.01
C THR A 405 -13.43 11.45 -4.57
N SER A 406 -13.41 10.24 -4.01
CA SER A 406 -14.63 9.58 -3.51
C SER A 406 -15.31 10.37 -2.42
N SER A 407 -14.57 10.92 -1.44
CA SER A 407 -15.14 11.80 -0.42
C SER A 407 -15.76 13.07 -1.00
N ASN A 408 -15.11 13.73 -1.97
CA ASN A 408 -15.68 14.92 -2.62
C ASN A 408 -16.93 14.59 -3.43
N VAL A 409 -16.98 13.44 -4.12
CA VAL A 409 -18.17 12.97 -4.84
C VAL A 409 -19.32 12.67 -3.87
N CYS A 410 -19.02 12.08 -2.71
CA CYS A 410 -20.02 11.89 -1.66
C CYS A 410 -20.58 13.21 -1.16
N VAL A 411 -19.73 14.19 -0.87
CA VAL A 411 -20.17 15.52 -0.43
C VAL A 411 -21.02 16.20 -1.51
N ALA A 412 -20.57 16.20 -2.77
CA ALA A 412 -21.35 16.72 -3.90
C ALA A 412 -22.73 16.03 -4.01
N SER A 413 -22.78 14.71 -3.80
CA SER A 413 -24.02 13.95 -3.80
C SER A 413 -24.94 14.33 -2.64
N LEU A 414 -24.41 14.49 -1.42
CA LEU A 414 -25.16 14.96 -0.25
C LEU A 414 -25.76 16.36 -0.48
N TYR A 415 -25.03 17.24 -1.18
CA TYR A 415 -25.53 18.56 -1.61
C TYR A 415 -26.41 18.53 -2.86
N ARG A 416 -26.86 17.35 -3.32
CA ARG A 416 -27.68 17.15 -4.52
C ARG A 416 -27.11 17.85 -5.76
N TRP A 417 -25.80 17.87 -5.87
CA TRP A 417 -25.09 18.51 -6.96
C TRP A 417 -25.41 20.01 -7.14
N ASN A 418 -25.65 20.75 -6.04
CA ASN A 418 -25.79 22.20 -6.10
C ASN A 418 -24.52 22.84 -6.69
N SER A 419 -24.68 23.67 -7.72
CA SER A 419 -23.58 24.28 -8.48
C SER A 419 -22.54 24.97 -7.60
N SER A 420 -22.92 25.76 -6.59
CA SER A 420 -21.96 26.50 -5.75
C SER A 420 -21.08 25.55 -4.92
N HIS A 421 -21.71 24.63 -4.19
CA HIS A 421 -21.03 23.65 -3.33
C HIS A 421 -20.19 22.68 -4.16
N ASN A 422 -20.67 22.26 -5.32
CA ASN A 422 -19.91 21.42 -6.24
C ASN A 422 -18.65 22.12 -6.75
N ILE A 423 -18.75 23.39 -7.13
CA ILE A 423 -17.58 24.17 -7.55
C ILE A 423 -16.59 24.25 -6.39
N ALA A 424 -17.05 24.52 -5.16
CA ALA A 424 -16.18 24.52 -3.98
C ALA A 424 -15.50 23.15 -3.76
N MET A 425 -16.22 22.03 -3.92
CA MET A 425 -15.63 20.69 -3.83
C MET A 425 -14.60 20.42 -4.93
N VAL A 426 -14.84 20.88 -6.16
CA VAL A 426 -13.84 20.81 -7.24
C VAL A 426 -12.61 21.64 -6.88
N VAL A 427 -12.77 22.82 -6.28
CA VAL A 427 -11.64 23.65 -5.84
C VAL A 427 -10.80 22.93 -4.79
N TRP A 428 -11.43 22.34 -3.77
CA TRP A 428 -10.71 21.55 -2.76
C TRP A 428 -10.06 20.30 -3.33
N TRP A 429 -10.70 19.66 -4.31
CA TRP A 429 -10.12 18.56 -5.07
C TRP A 429 -8.86 18.99 -5.83
N ILE A 430 -8.86 20.17 -6.48
CA ILE A 430 -7.68 20.73 -7.17
C ILE A 430 -6.57 21.03 -6.15
N TRP A 431 -6.89 21.68 -5.02
CA TRP A 431 -5.92 21.98 -3.97
C TRP A 431 -5.25 20.72 -3.40
N ALA A 432 -6.04 19.69 -3.14
CA ALA A 432 -5.53 18.40 -2.68
C ALA A 432 -4.59 17.77 -3.72
N HIS A 433 -4.96 17.76 -5.01
CA HIS A 433 -4.12 17.19 -6.06
C HIS A 433 -2.86 18.01 -6.31
N TRP A 434 -2.92 19.34 -6.21
CA TRP A 434 -1.73 20.19 -6.22
C TRP A 434 -0.78 19.82 -5.08
N ALA A 435 -1.29 19.68 -3.86
CA ALA A 435 -0.48 19.30 -2.71
C ALA A 435 0.10 17.88 -2.84
N LEU A 436 -0.63 16.94 -3.45
CA LEU A 436 -0.13 15.59 -3.74
C LEU A 436 0.90 15.56 -4.89
N THR A 437 0.86 16.52 -5.82
CA THR A 437 1.74 16.57 -7.00
C THR A 437 2.96 17.48 -6.86
N ILE A 438 3.06 18.23 -5.76
CA ILE A 438 4.16 19.18 -5.49
C ILE A 438 5.56 18.54 -5.56
N GLU A 439 5.69 17.23 -5.28
CA GLU A 439 6.95 16.49 -5.37
C GLU A 439 7.45 16.28 -6.79
N ALA A 440 6.59 16.46 -7.79
CA ALA A 440 6.99 16.43 -9.19
C ALA A 440 7.86 17.66 -9.56
N LEU A 441 7.93 18.69 -8.72
CA LEU A 441 8.85 19.81 -8.90
C LEU A 441 10.26 19.44 -8.44
N THR A 442 11.26 19.67 -9.29
CA THR A 442 12.66 19.52 -8.90
C THR A 442 13.08 20.58 -7.88
N PRO A 443 14.16 20.39 -7.11
CA PRO A 443 14.58 21.35 -6.08
C PRO A 443 14.93 22.72 -6.66
N VAL A 444 15.49 22.79 -7.89
CA VAL A 444 15.69 24.06 -8.59
C VAL A 444 14.36 24.77 -8.83
N MET A 445 13.35 24.06 -9.35
CA MET A 445 12.07 24.70 -9.67
C MET A 445 11.34 25.14 -8.40
N ARG A 446 11.40 24.35 -7.32
CA ARG A 446 10.91 24.74 -6.00
C ARG A 446 11.58 26.02 -5.49
N LYS A 447 12.91 26.10 -5.60
CA LYS A 447 13.68 27.29 -5.22
C LYS A 447 13.31 28.51 -6.06
N LYS A 448 13.09 28.34 -7.38
CA LYS A 448 12.63 29.42 -8.28
C LYS A 448 11.24 29.95 -7.93
N LEU A 449 10.37 29.08 -7.40
CA LEU A 449 9.02 29.43 -6.94
C LEU A 449 8.98 29.83 -5.45
N CYS A 450 10.13 29.89 -4.76
CA CYS A 450 10.22 30.02 -3.29
C CYS A 450 9.28 29.08 -2.53
N LEU A 451 9.02 27.90 -3.07
CA LEU A 451 8.06 26.94 -2.54
C LEU A 451 8.81 25.88 -1.72
N ARG A 452 8.46 25.76 -0.45
CA ARG A 452 8.93 24.68 0.42
C ARG A 452 7.89 23.58 0.50
N LEU A 453 8.33 22.33 0.62
CA LEU A 453 7.45 21.16 0.61
C LEU A 453 6.45 21.19 1.79
N PHE A 454 6.85 21.75 2.93
CA PHE A 454 5.98 21.85 4.11
C PHE A 454 4.71 22.70 3.87
N TYR A 455 4.70 23.60 2.88
CA TYR A 455 3.53 24.42 2.56
C TYR A 455 2.34 23.61 2.03
N ALA A 456 2.58 22.42 1.47
CA ALA A 456 1.50 21.50 1.10
C ALA A 456 0.79 20.89 2.32
N GLY A 457 1.48 20.79 3.47
CA GLY A 457 0.93 20.22 4.70
C GLY A 457 -0.34 20.91 5.20
N PRO A 458 -0.33 22.25 5.40
CA PRO A 458 -1.51 23.01 5.78
C PRO A 458 -2.70 22.84 4.81
N VAL A 459 -2.46 22.74 3.50
CA VAL A 459 -3.53 22.54 2.51
C VAL A 459 -4.20 21.17 2.70
N ILE A 460 -3.42 20.10 2.86
CA ILE A 460 -3.96 18.76 3.18
C ILE A 460 -4.68 18.75 4.53
N ALA A 461 -4.15 19.47 5.53
CA ALA A 461 -4.79 19.60 6.83
C ALA A 461 -6.14 20.33 6.73
N LEU A 462 -6.25 21.38 5.92
CA LEU A 462 -7.51 22.09 5.68
C LEU A 462 -8.54 21.20 4.98
N VAL A 463 -8.14 20.45 3.93
CA VAL A 463 -9.01 19.46 3.27
C VAL A 463 -9.56 18.46 4.29
N LEU A 464 -8.70 17.98 5.19
CA LEU A 464 -9.11 17.07 6.25
C LEU A 464 -10.08 17.73 7.25
N ILE A 465 -9.77 18.94 7.72
CA ILE A 465 -10.62 19.71 8.64
C ILE A 465 -12.00 19.89 8.01
N ILE A 466 -12.08 20.26 6.74
CA ILE A 466 -13.36 20.43 6.03
C ILE A 466 -14.20 19.16 6.06
N HIS A 467 -13.62 18.01 5.72
CA HIS A 467 -14.35 16.75 5.73
C HIS A 467 -14.79 16.35 7.15
N VAL A 468 -13.93 16.55 8.16
CA VAL A 468 -14.26 16.28 9.57
C VAL A 468 -15.36 17.23 10.04
N THR A 469 -15.29 18.51 9.66
CA THR A 469 -16.30 19.51 9.97
C THR A 469 -17.62 19.07 9.35
N ILE A 470 -17.70 18.78 8.04
CA ILE A 470 -18.92 18.28 7.38
C ILE A 470 -19.51 17.06 8.11
N VAL A 471 -18.70 16.04 8.41
CA VAL A 471 -19.17 14.87 9.17
C VAL A 471 -19.69 15.27 10.55
N SER A 472 -18.96 16.11 11.27
CA SER A 472 -19.38 16.61 12.59
C SER A 472 -20.67 17.43 12.50
N GLY A 473 -20.89 18.17 11.43
CA GLY A 473 -22.13 18.91 11.19
C GLY A 473 -23.30 17.98 11.00
N ILE A 474 -23.12 16.94 10.19
CA ILE A 474 -24.14 15.93 9.96
C ILE A 474 -24.57 15.26 11.27
N PHE A 475 -23.63 14.92 12.16
CA PHE A 475 -23.95 14.19 13.40
C PHE A 475 -24.28 15.08 14.61
N PHE A 476 -23.70 16.26 14.73
CA PHE A 476 -23.84 17.10 15.94
C PHE A 476 -24.66 18.37 15.71
N MET A 477 -24.69 18.90 14.49
CA MET A 477 -25.43 20.13 14.19
C MET A 477 -26.76 19.75 13.54
N GLN A 478 -27.84 19.68 14.34
CA GLN A 478 -29.21 19.37 13.88
C GLN A 478 -29.74 20.30 12.76
N ASN A 479 -29.02 21.38 12.45
CA ASN A 479 -29.41 22.39 11.48
C ASN A 479 -29.11 22.06 10.01
N VAL A 480 -28.38 20.98 9.69
CA VAL A 480 -28.05 20.71 8.28
C VAL A 480 -29.17 19.88 7.62
N ASN A 481 -29.88 20.51 6.67
CA ASN A 481 -30.92 19.89 5.84
C ASN A 481 -30.34 18.90 4.81
N LEU A 482 -29.44 18.00 5.22
CA LEU A 482 -28.85 17.01 4.33
C LEU A 482 -29.74 15.75 4.28
N PRO A 483 -30.29 15.40 3.11
CA PRO A 483 -31.09 14.19 2.95
C PRO A 483 -30.20 12.93 2.96
N ASP A 484 -30.76 11.79 3.34
CA ASP A 484 -30.15 10.49 3.04
C ASP A 484 -30.18 10.27 1.52
N VAL A 485 -29.05 10.54 0.88
CA VAL A 485 -28.89 10.34 -0.57
C VAL A 485 -28.48 8.89 -0.80
N ILE A 486 -29.21 8.24 -1.70
CA ILE A 486 -28.94 6.87 -2.12
C ILE A 486 -28.00 6.94 -3.33
N ILE A 487 -26.82 6.33 -3.23
CA ILE A 487 -25.87 6.20 -4.35
C ILE A 487 -26.49 5.31 -5.41
N TRP A 488 -27.02 4.18 -4.97
CA TRP A 488 -27.55 3.15 -5.83
C TRP A 488 -28.65 2.37 -5.11
N GLU A 489 -29.75 2.20 -5.82
CA GLU A 489 -30.92 1.44 -5.39
C GLU A 489 -31.26 0.48 -6.52
N GLY A 490 -31.36 -0.82 -6.21
CA GLY A 490 -31.67 -1.80 -7.23
C GLY A 490 -32.03 -3.15 -6.67
N THR A 491 -32.71 -3.95 -7.48
CA THR A 491 -32.95 -5.35 -7.17
C THR A 491 -31.92 -6.22 -7.87
N VAL A 492 -31.02 -6.83 -7.10
CA VAL A 492 -30.05 -7.81 -7.61
C VAL A 492 -30.42 -9.17 -7.09
N TRP A 493 -30.66 -10.13 -7.98
CA TRP A 493 -31.09 -11.50 -7.63
C TRP A 493 -32.28 -11.54 -6.67
N ARG A 494 -33.31 -10.73 -6.95
CA ARG A 494 -34.53 -10.55 -6.15
C ARG A 494 -34.33 -9.92 -4.76
N HIS A 495 -33.16 -9.34 -4.51
CA HIS A 495 -32.86 -8.67 -3.24
C HIS A 495 -32.77 -7.18 -3.49
N TYR A 496 -33.52 -6.44 -2.70
CA TYR A 496 -33.47 -4.99 -2.72
C TYR A 496 -32.22 -4.54 -1.97
N VAL A 497 -31.30 -3.91 -2.69
CA VAL A 497 -30.07 -3.39 -2.13
C VAL A 497 -30.12 -1.87 -2.24
N LYS A 498 -29.92 -1.21 -1.09
CA LYS A 498 -29.85 0.23 -0.96
C LYS A 498 -28.46 0.60 -0.44
N VAL A 499 -27.70 1.33 -1.25
CA VAL A 499 -26.37 1.85 -0.85
C VAL A 499 -26.51 3.34 -0.58
N SER A 500 -26.51 3.72 0.70
CA SER A 500 -26.56 5.13 1.12
C SER A 500 -25.19 5.80 1.03
N VAL A 501 -25.17 7.10 0.72
CA VAL A 501 -23.94 7.91 0.60
C VAL A 501 -23.25 8.05 1.95
N LEU A 502 -24.01 8.28 3.02
CA LEU A 502 -23.46 8.72 4.30
C LEU A 502 -22.54 7.67 4.98
N PRO A 503 -22.92 6.38 5.11
CA PRO A 503 -22.03 5.38 5.70
C PRO A 503 -20.73 5.21 4.91
N TYR A 504 -20.81 5.25 3.57
CA TYR A 504 -19.65 5.21 2.70
C TYR A 504 -18.76 6.44 2.92
N TYR A 505 -19.34 7.65 2.92
CA TYR A 505 -18.63 8.90 3.18
C TYR A 505 -17.91 8.90 4.53
N PHE A 506 -18.61 8.53 5.60
CA PHE A 506 -18.05 8.44 6.95
C PHE A 506 -16.81 7.54 6.97
N SER A 507 -16.91 6.35 6.36
CA SER A 507 -15.77 5.44 6.25
C SER A 507 -14.60 6.03 5.46
N ARG A 508 -14.87 6.76 4.36
CA ARG A 508 -13.83 7.46 3.60
C ARG A 508 -13.16 8.54 4.45
N VAL A 509 -13.90 9.31 5.24
CA VAL A 509 -13.36 10.36 6.11
C VAL A 509 -12.48 9.78 7.22
N VAL A 510 -12.88 8.68 7.86
CA VAL A 510 -12.03 7.99 8.87
C VAL A 510 -10.73 7.51 8.23
N THR A 511 -10.80 6.96 7.02
CA THR A 511 -9.60 6.53 6.29
C THR A 511 -8.74 7.74 5.91
N LEU A 512 -9.33 8.81 5.37
CA LEU A 512 -8.63 10.05 5.06
C LEU A 512 -7.95 10.63 6.30
N LEU A 513 -8.60 10.64 7.46
CA LEU A 513 -8.03 11.14 8.71
C LEU A 513 -6.70 10.43 9.04
N LEU A 514 -6.71 9.10 9.08
CA LEU A 514 -5.51 8.33 9.40
C LEU A 514 -4.37 8.57 8.39
N TRP A 515 -4.69 8.57 7.09
CA TRP A 515 -3.69 8.65 6.03
C TRP A 515 -3.20 10.08 5.77
N CYS A 516 -4.07 11.09 5.86
CA CYS A 516 -3.71 12.49 5.69
C CYS A 516 -2.93 13.01 6.90
N LEU A 517 -3.25 12.61 8.14
CA LEU A 517 -2.43 12.99 9.30
C LEU A 517 -0.98 12.49 9.15
N ARG A 518 -0.79 11.27 8.66
CA ARG A 518 0.53 10.75 8.31
C ARG A 518 1.22 11.58 7.24
N LEU A 519 0.49 11.97 6.19
CA LEU A 519 1.04 12.78 5.10
C LEU A 519 1.44 14.17 5.60
N VAL A 520 0.59 14.83 6.38
CA VAL A 520 0.87 16.12 7.02
C VAL A 520 2.11 16.03 7.91
N TRP A 521 2.21 14.98 8.73
CA TRP A 521 3.40 14.73 9.56
C TRP A 521 4.69 14.58 8.73
N ARG A 522 4.61 13.92 7.57
CA ARG A 522 5.77 13.77 6.68
C ARG A 522 6.13 15.11 6.03
N LEU A 523 5.15 15.83 5.51
CA LEU A 523 5.35 17.13 4.88
C LEU A 523 5.92 18.15 5.88
N SER A 524 5.50 18.11 7.15
CA SER A 524 6.01 19.01 8.19
C SER A 524 7.46 18.72 8.61
N LYS A 525 7.94 17.48 8.41
CA LYS A 525 9.32 17.07 8.70
C LYS A 525 10.23 17.06 7.48
N ALA A 526 9.69 17.18 6.27
CA ALA A 526 10.45 17.09 5.04
C ALA A 526 11.32 18.34 4.80
N SER A 527 12.57 18.11 4.43
CA SER A 527 13.47 19.15 3.93
C SER A 527 13.25 19.42 2.43
N ASP A 528 13.84 20.49 1.89
CA ASP A 528 13.63 20.92 0.50
C ASP A 528 14.11 19.90 -0.55
N GLY A 529 14.93 18.92 -0.17
CA GLY A 529 15.37 17.83 -1.04
C GLY A 529 14.57 16.54 -0.88
N ASP A 530 13.79 16.40 0.19
CA ASP A 530 13.12 15.14 0.53
C ASP A 530 11.89 14.89 -0.34
N MET A 531 11.56 13.62 -0.47
CA MET A 531 10.35 13.11 -1.10
C MET A 531 9.50 12.40 -0.02
N ALA A 532 8.34 12.97 0.30
CA ALA A 532 7.39 12.43 1.27
C ALA A 532 6.52 11.30 0.68
N LEU A 533 6.08 11.42 -0.58
CA LEU A 533 5.21 10.47 -1.29
C LEU A 533 6.01 9.47 -2.14
N ILE A 534 7.00 9.92 -2.93
CA ILE A 534 7.86 9.02 -3.71
C ILE A 534 8.84 8.30 -2.78
N ARG A 535 8.79 6.96 -2.76
CA ARG A 535 9.63 6.11 -1.91
C ARG A 535 10.19 4.92 -2.67
N ALA A 536 11.49 4.67 -2.49
CA ALA A 536 12.13 3.48 -3.04
C ALA A 536 11.69 2.23 -2.26
N ALA A 537 11.58 1.11 -2.97
CA ALA A 537 11.55 -0.19 -2.31
C ALA A 537 12.92 -0.42 -1.65
N ALA A 538 12.90 -0.92 -0.42
CA ALA A 538 14.07 -1.56 0.16
C ALA A 538 14.29 -2.91 -0.54
N SER A 539 15.52 -3.38 -0.62
CA SER A 539 15.87 -4.68 -1.17
C SER A 539 17.02 -5.30 -0.39
N TYR A 540 17.10 -6.62 -0.39
CA TYR A 540 18.20 -7.37 0.20
C TYR A 540 18.53 -8.60 -0.67
N GLU A 541 19.73 -9.16 -0.54
CA GLU A 541 20.16 -10.31 -1.35
C GLU A 541 19.79 -11.61 -0.64
N SER A 542 18.79 -12.36 -1.10
CA SER A 542 18.55 -13.71 -0.57
C SER A 542 19.73 -14.65 -0.86
N CYS A 543 20.48 -15.00 0.19
CA CYS A 543 21.51 -16.05 0.14
C CYS A 543 20.93 -17.46 -0.02
N PHE A 544 19.60 -17.62 0.05
CA PHE A 544 18.92 -18.92 0.09
C PHE A 544 18.50 -19.44 -1.29
N VAL A 545 18.67 -18.66 -2.37
CA VAL A 545 18.20 -19.01 -3.72
C VAL A 545 19.11 -20.03 -4.42
N ASN A 546 20.38 -20.14 -4.03
CA ASN A 546 21.40 -20.91 -4.78
C ASN A 546 22.00 -22.09 -4.02
N VAL A 547 21.44 -22.49 -2.87
CA VAL A 547 21.89 -23.73 -2.23
C VAL A 547 21.16 -24.89 -2.91
N GLU A 548 21.71 -25.36 -4.04
CA GLU A 548 21.37 -26.70 -4.52
C GLU A 548 21.53 -27.67 -3.35
N PRO A 549 20.56 -28.57 -3.11
CA PRO A 549 20.68 -29.55 -2.04
C PRO A 549 22.00 -30.29 -2.26
N PRO A 550 22.91 -30.32 -1.27
CA PRO A 550 24.23 -30.89 -1.48
C PRO A 550 24.07 -32.33 -1.94
N HIS A 551 24.50 -32.61 -3.17
CA HIS A 551 24.52 -33.97 -3.76
C HIS A 551 25.21 -34.99 -2.84
N ALA A 552 26.02 -34.54 -1.87
CA ALA A 552 26.64 -35.36 -0.85
C ALA A 552 25.63 -36.14 0.03
N LEU A 553 24.40 -35.64 0.28
CA LEU A 553 23.40 -36.37 1.07
C LEU A 553 22.63 -37.45 0.28
N GLN A 554 22.71 -37.46 -1.06
CA GLN A 554 22.23 -38.59 -1.87
C GLN A 554 23.20 -39.78 -1.85
N SER A 555 24.48 -39.56 -1.51
CA SER A 555 25.47 -40.65 -1.40
C SER A 555 25.40 -41.46 -0.10
N LEU A 556 24.61 -40.99 0.88
CA LEU A 556 24.40 -41.66 2.18
C LEU A 556 23.04 -42.35 2.29
N ALA A 557 22.20 -42.30 1.25
CA ALA A 557 21.06 -43.20 1.16
C ALA A 557 21.61 -44.62 0.95
N PRO A 558 21.34 -45.59 1.85
CA PRO A 558 21.83 -46.95 1.68
C PRO A 558 21.30 -47.49 0.35
N SER A 559 22.21 -47.95 -0.51
CA SER A 559 21.90 -48.58 -1.78
C SER A 559 21.01 -49.80 -1.54
N SER A 560 19.70 -49.63 -1.55
CA SER A 560 18.73 -50.71 -1.56
C SER A 560 18.73 -51.34 -2.95
N SER A 561 19.75 -52.14 -3.27
CA SER A 561 19.75 -53.24 -4.24
C SER A 561 21.17 -53.61 -4.70
N ARG A 562 21.93 -54.30 -3.83
CA ARG A 562 22.77 -55.41 -4.29
C ARG A 562 22.23 -56.68 -3.65
N LEU A 563 21.24 -57.28 -4.31
CA LEU A 563 20.96 -58.70 -4.16
C LEU A 563 22.21 -59.43 -4.66
N VAL A 564 23.05 -59.86 -3.72
CA VAL A 564 24.07 -60.88 -3.96
C VAL A 564 23.30 -62.14 -4.32
N SER A 565 23.37 -62.53 -5.59
CA SER A 565 22.95 -63.84 -6.05
C SER A 565 23.85 -64.87 -5.34
N VAL A 566 23.25 -65.63 -4.43
CA VAL A 566 23.88 -66.79 -3.81
C VAL A 566 23.83 -67.90 -4.84
N ALA A 567 25.01 -68.33 -5.31
CA ALA A 567 25.15 -69.47 -6.21
C ALA A 567 24.59 -70.75 -5.54
N PRO A 568 23.88 -71.62 -6.28
CA PRO A 568 23.36 -72.86 -5.73
C PRO A 568 24.50 -73.83 -5.40
N TYR A 569 24.47 -74.33 -4.17
CA TYR A 569 25.34 -75.38 -3.63
C TYR A 569 25.02 -76.71 -4.32
N ASN A 570 25.96 -77.24 -5.10
CA ASN A 570 25.90 -78.60 -5.65
C ASN A 570 26.45 -79.59 -4.60
N PRO A 571 25.66 -80.56 -4.12
CA PRO A 571 26.17 -81.60 -3.22
C PRO A 571 27.03 -82.63 -3.98
N PRO A 572 28.05 -83.23 -3.32
CA PRO A 572 28.91 -84.22 -3.93
C PRO A 572 28.19 -85.56 -4.13
N ALA A 573 28.46 -86.20 -5.27
CA ALA A 573 28.03 -87.54 -5.60
C ALA A 573 28.59 -88.56 -4.61
N GLY A 574 27.71 -89.29 -3.92
CA GLY A 574 28.03 -90.50 -3.18
C GLY A 574 27.97 -91.74 -4.10
N PRO A 575 28.72 -92.81 -3.79
CA PRO A 575 28.89 -93.94 -4.69
C PRO A 575 27.67 -94.86 -4.70
N ALA A 576 27.48 -95.49 -5.85
CA ALA A 576 26.47 -96.48 -6.16
C ALA A 576 26.55 -97.73 -5.25
N LEU A 577 25.37 -98.22 -4.86
CA LEU A 577 25.01 -99.64 -4.75
C LEU A 577 23.50 -99.78 -4.85
#